data_AF-A0A7V5Y568-F1
#
_entry.id   AF-A0A7V5Y568-F1
#
_cell.length_a   1.000
_cell.length_b   1.000
_cell.length_c   1.000
_cell.angle_alpha   90.00
_cell.angle_beta   90.00
_cell.angle_gamma   90.00
#
_symmetry.space_group_name_H-M   'P 1'
#
loop_
_entity.id
_entity.type
_entity.pdbx_description
1 polymer ?
#
loop_
_entity_poly.entity_id
_entity_poly.type
_entity_poly.pdbx_seq_one_letter_code
_entity_poly.pdbx_strand_id
1 'polypeptide(L)'
;MGIENWARTLAQGFTRRLMHAVASLPLQVRLRTREALATLRALPDTIREQLRHWRGQTLALPIEEQRTLLAEFYERYEQLAELICDAAFCENAEPFEEQYAALRPWLQRAYSHLRPYLIAHLNCDPSDEAVGLQTIGKPTDAFEALFCFETLGELIRADQGDLIGRIERTRSALYRYADYLRQWLE
;
A
#
# COMPACT_ATOMS: atom_id res chain seq x y z
N MET A 1 32.93 -11.00 6.79
CA MET A 1 32.90 -9.58 7.21
C MET A 1 32.11 -8.77 6.18
N GLY A 2 30.79 -8.74 6.30
CA GLY A 2 29.93 -8.06 5.31
C GLY A 2 28.49 -8.10 5.79
N ILE A 3 27.71 -7.09 5.43
CA ILE A 3 26.31 -6.84 5.82
C ILE A 3 26.13 -6.14 7.18
N GLU A 4 26.61 -6.69 8.31
CA GLU A 4 26.38 -6.04 9.63
C GLU A 4 27.06 -4.67 9.77
N ASN A 5 28.23 -4.49 9.15
CA ASN A 5 28.94 -3.22 9.13
C ASN A 5 28.25 -2.17 8.24
N TRP A 6 27.49 -2.61 7.23
CA TRP A 6 26.83 -1.74 6.25
C TRP A 6 25.49 -1.20 6.80
N ALA A 7 24.75 -2.04 7.54
CA ALA A 7 23.57 -1.61 8.28
C ALA A 7 23.91 -0.61 9.40
N ARG A 8 25.04 -0.80 10.09
CA ARG A 8 25.53 0.13 11.12
C ARG A 8 25.95 1.49 10.53
N THR A 9 26.62 1.53 9.39
CA THR A 9 27.01 2.81 8.76
C THR A 9 25.83 3.57 8.15
N LEU A 10 24.83 2.88 7.59
CA LEU A 10 23.60 3.53 7.12
C LEU A 10 22.74 4.06 8.28
N ALA A 11 22.58 3.27 9.35
CA ALA A 11 21.88 3.72 10.56
C ALA A 11 22.61 4.92 11.21
N GLN A 12 23.95 4.91 11.24
CA GLN A 12 24.76 6.04 11.73
C GLN A 12 24.65 7.29 10.84
N GLY A 13 24.55 7.12 9.51
CA GLY A 13 24.39 8.22 8.56
C GLY A 13 23.01 8.88 8.64
N PHE A 14 21.95 8.08 8.78
CA PHE A 14 20.57 8.56 8.89
C PHE A 14 20.31 9.22 10.25
N THR A 15 20.82 8.63 11.33
CA THR A 15 20.74 9.22 12.69
C THR A 15 21.55 10.51 12.80
N ARG A 16 22.71 10.63 12.15
CA ARG A 16 23.46 11.92 12.10
C ARG A 16 22.68 13.01 11.37
N ARG A 17 22.08 12.73 10.21
CA ARG A 17 21.31 13.72 9.45
C ARG A 17 20.04 14.15 10.20
N LEU A 18 19.35 13.23 10.85
CA LEU A 18 18.22 13.55 11.73
C LEU A 18 18.65 14.32 12.97
N MET A 19 19.77 13.97 13.61
CA MET A 19 20.29 14.74 14.75
C MET A 19 20.70 16.16 14.35
N HIS A 20 21.29 16.36 13.16
CA HIS A 20 21.64 17.69 12.66
C HIS A 20 20.40 18.51 12.27
N ALA A 21 19.40 17.90 11.63
CA ALA A 21 18.13 18.55 11.32
C ALA A 21 17.33 18.89 12.58
N VAL A 22 17.41 18.05 13.61
CA VAL A 22 16.83 18.35 14.92
C VAL A 22 17.67 19.40 15.64
N ALA A 23 19.01 19.45 15.48
CA ALA A 23 19.94 20.44 16.06
C ALA A 23 19.83 21.84 15.50
N SER A 24 19.38 21.99 14.26
CA SER A 24 19.11 23.29 13.66
C SER A 24 17.74 23.86 14.02
N LEU A 25 16.88 23.10 14.73
CA LEU A 25 15.59 23.61 15.18
C LEU A 25 15.74 24.54 16.40
N PRO A 26 15.04 25.68 16.43
CA PRO A 26 15.02 26.56 17.59
C PRO A 26 14.65 25.79 18.85
N LEU A 27 15.31 26.08 19.98
CA LEU A 27 15.09 25.38 21.27
C LEU A 27 13.61 25.36 21.68
N GLN A 28 12.85 26.41 21.34
CA GLN A 28 11.41 26.49 21.58
C GLN A 28 10.60 25.43 20.79
N VAL A 29 11.00 25.13 19.55
CA VAL A 29 10.38 24.08 18.72
C VAL A 29 10.70 22.70 19.27
N ARG A 30 11.92 22.50 19.77
CA ARG A 30 12.34 21.24 20.42
C ARG A 30 11.59 20.97 21.72
N LEU A 31 11.38 22.01 22.53
CA LEU A 31 10.63 21.91 23.78
C LEU A 31 9.14 21.65 23.48
N ARG A 32 8.55 22.40 22.55
CA ARG A 32 7.14 22.21 22.15
C ARG A 32 6.87 20.85 21.51
N THR A 33 7.79 20.32 20.71
CA THR A 33 7.64 18.96 20.15
C THR A 33 7.79 17.87 21.20
N ARG A 34 8.68 18.06 22.19
CA ARG A 34 8.79 17.15 23.34
C ARG A 34 7.55 17.20 24.23
N GLU A 35 7.03 18.38 24.51
CA GLU A 35 5.79 18.57 25.27
C GLU A 35 4.60 17.96 24.52
N ALA A 36 4.47 18.21 23.22
CA ALA A 36 3.44 17.61 22.38
C ALA A 36 3.55 16.08 22.32
N LEU A 37 4.76 15.52 22.24
CA LEU A 37 4.97 14.07 22.27
C LEU A 37 4.68 13.48 23.66
N ALA A 38 5.00 14.20 24.73
CA ALA A 38 4.71 13.80 26.10
C ALA A 38 3.20 13.84 26.37
N THR A 39 2.48 14.87 25.91
CA THR A 39 1.02 14.93 26.01
C THR A 39 0.35 13.86 25.17
N LEU A 40 0.85 13.58 23.95
CA LEU A 40 0.37 12.47 23.13
C LEU A 40 0.58 11.09 23.78
N ARG A 41 1.70 10.90 24.50
CA ARG A 41 1.98 9.67 25.26
C ARG A 41 1.18 9.58 26.56
N ALA A 42 0.86 10.71 27.16
CA ALA A 42 0.06 10.83 28.38
C ALA A 42 -1.46 10.88 28.10
N LEU A 43 -1.89 10.73 26.84
CA LEU A 43 -3.32 10.65 26.52
C LEU A 43 -3.95 9.45 27.23
N PRO A 44 -5.05 9.66 28.00
CA PRO A 44 -5.82 8.60 28.63
C PRO A 44 -6.20 7.51 27.63
N ASP A 45 -6.25 6.26 28.10
CA ASP A 45 -6.58 5.11 27.25
C ASP A 45 -7.94 5.27 26.56
N THR A 46 -8.88 6.00 27.17
CA THR A 46 -10.17 6.38 26.57
C THR A 46 -10.03 7.24 25.32
N ILE A 47 -9.07 8.16 25.26
CA ILE A 47 -8.80 8.98 24.06
C ILE A 47 -8.07 8.14 23.01
N ARG A 48 -7.22 7.21 23.42
CA ARG A 48 -6.56 6.27 22.50
C ARG A 48 -7.55 5.29 21.89
N GLU A 49 -8.52 4.84 22.67
CA GLU A 49 -9.65 4.00 22.23
C GLU A 49 -10.63 4.80 21.38
N GLN A 50 -10.94 6.05 21.73
CA GLN A 50 -11.71 6.95 20.87
C GLN A 50 -10.98 7.23 19.56
N LEU A 51 -9.67 7.46 19.56
CA LEU A 51 -8.88 7.61 18.34
C LEU A 51 -8.85 6.31 17.52
N ARG A 52 -8.79 5.13 18.15
CA ARG A 52 -8.95 3.84 17.46
C ARG A 52 -10.36 3.67 16.91
N HIS A 53 -11.37 4.06 17.66
CA HIS A 53 -12.77 4.01 17.28
C HIS A 53 -13.07 4.98 16.14
N TRP A 54 -12.50 6.18 16.16
CA TRP A 54 -12.59 7.20 15.10
C TRP A 54 -11.75 6.82 13.88
N ARG A 55 -10.63 6.10 14.06
CA ARG A 55 -9.90 5.45 12.95
C ARG A 55 -10.66 4.26 12.37
N GLY A 56 -11.48 3.58 13.17
CA GLY A 56 -12.38 2.50 12.73
C GLY A 56 -13.67 3.04 12.08
N GLN A 57 -14.11 4.23 12.50
CA GLN A 57 -15.09 5.08 11.85
C GLN A 57 -14.38 5.97 10.82
N THR A 58 -13.61 5.37 9.91
CA THR A 58 -13.26 6.03 8.66
C THR A 58 -14.57 6.59 8.13
N LEU A 59 -14.70 7.93 8.00
CA LEU A 59 -15.85 8.56 7.36
C LEU A 59 -16.04 7.81 6.05
N ALA A 60 -17.07 6.95 6.00
CA ALA A 60 -17.26 6.12 4.84
C ALA A 60 -17.44 7.08 3.68
N LEU A 61 -16.64 6.92 2.63
CA LEU A 61 -16.75 7.74 1.44
C LEU A 61 -18.22 7.70 0.99
N PRO A 62 -18.82 8.83 0.60
CA PRO A 62 -20.13 8.81 -0.05
C PRO A 62 -20.12 7.83 -1.22
N ILE A 63 -21.26 7.18 -1.49
CA ILE A 63 -21.37 6.16 -2.56
C ILE A 63 -20.88 6.70 -3.91
N GLU A 64 -21.19 7.96 -4.23
CA GLU A 64 -20.71 8.59 -5.46
C GLU A 64 -19.18 8.77 -5.49
N GLU A 65 -18.57 9.17 -4.37
CA GLU A 65 -17.11 9.26 -4.28
C GLU A 65 -16.45 7.88 -4.40
N GLN A 66 -17.07 6.84 -3.83
CA GLN A 66 -16.63 5.46 -4.01
C GLN A 66 -16.68 5.05 -5.48
N ARG A 67 -17.75 5.41 -6.22
CA ARG A 67 -17.89 5.09 -7.65
C ARG A 67 -16.84 5.79 -8.51
N THR A 68 -16.64 7.09 -8.30
CA THR A 68 -15.63 7.86 -9.03
C THR A 68 -14.24 7.29 -8.78
N LEU A 69 -13.90 7.03 -7.51
CA LEU A 69 -12.61 6.45 -7.15
C LEU A 69 -12.44 5.03 -7.70
N LEU A 70 -13.49 4.20 -7.66
CA LEU A 70 -13.46 2.85 -8.20
C LEU A 70 -13.25 2.84 -9.72
N ALA A 71 -13.90 3.75 -10.45
CA ALA A 71 -13.73 3.88 -11.89
C ALA A 71 -12.29 4.28 -12.27
N GLU A 72 -11.74 5.32 -11.63
CA GLU A 72 -10.35 5.73 -11.87
C GLU A 72 -9.37 4.62 -11.45
N PHE A 73 -9.68 3.92 -10.35
CA PHE A 73 -8.87 2.80 -9.89
C PHE A 73 -8.88 1.65 -10.89
N TYR A 74 -10.04 1.27 -11.41
CA TYR A 74 -10.19 0.20 -12.39
C TYR A 74 -9.39 0.51 -13.67
N GLU A 75 -9.50 1.73 -14.21
CA GLU A 75 -8.76 2.11 -15.42
C GLU A 75 -7.24 1.98 -15.25
N ARG A 76 -6.69 2.50 -14.16
CA ARG A 76 -5.24 2.41 -13.87
C ARG A 76 -4.81 1.01 -13.47
N TYR A 77 -5.70 0.24 -12.84
CA TYR A 77 -5.45 -1.15 -12.51
C TYR A 77 -5.35 -2.01 -13.77
N GLU A 78 -6.22 -1.80 -14.75
CA GLU A 78 -6.14 -2.52 -16.04
C GLU A 78 -4.86 -2.19 -16.80
N GLN A 79 -4.40 -0.93 -16.77
CA GLN A 79 -3.08 -0.55 -17.31
C GLN A 79 -1.95 -1.31 -16.61
N LEU A 80 -2.01 -1.45 -15.28
CA LEU A 80 -1.02 -2.26 -14.55
C LEU A 80 -1.09 -3.74 -14.96
N ALA A 81 -2.30 -4.31 -15.06
CA ALA A 81 -2.47 -5.71 -15.44
C ALA A 81 -1.93 -6.00 -16.85
N GLU A 82 -2.17 -5.09 -17.80
CA GLU A 82 -1.61 -5.16 -19.16
C GLU A 82 -0.08 -5.11 -19.13
N LEU A 83 0.51 -4.16 -18.41
CA LEU A 83 1.97 -4.06 -18.27
C LEU A 83 2.60 -5.32 -17.67
N ILE A 84 1.96 -5.90 -16.67
CA ILE A 84 2.41 -7.15 -16.05
C ILE A 84 2.39 -8.29 -17.07
N CYS A 85 1.29 -8.43 -17.80
CA CYS A 85 1.14 -9.46 -18.83
C CYS A 85 2.17 -9.30 -19.95
N ASP A 86 2.37 -8.07 -20.45
CA ASP A 86 3.32 -7.77 -21.53
C ASP A 86 4.76 -8.05 -21.11
N ALA A 87 5.14 -7.63 -19.90
CA ALA A 87 6.47 -7.87 -19.36
C ALA A 87 6.72 -9.36 -19.08
N ALA A 88 5.71 -10.09 -18.59
CA ALA A 88 5.80 -11.54 -18.39
C ALA A 88 5.90 -12.27 -19.73
N PHE A 89 5.12 -11.88 -20.73
CA PHE A 89 5.15 -12.47 -22.07
C PHE A 89 6.48 -12.24 -22.79
N CYS A 90 7.04 -11.04 -22.67
CA CYS A 90 8.34 -10.70 -23.26
C CYS A 90 9.54 -11.26 -22.47
N GLU A 91 9.31 -11.87 -21.30
CA GLU A 91 10.34 -12.24 -20.31
C GLU A 91 11.32 -11.09 -19.99
N ASN A 92 10.86 -9.85 -20.16
CA ASN A 92 11.67 -8.65 -19.97
C ASN A 92 10.80 -7.49 -19.44
N ALA A 93 11.11 -7.06 -18.22
CA ALA A 93 10.42 -5.96 -17.56
C ALA A 93 11.00 -4.58 -17.89
N GLU A 94 12.25 -4.50 -18.36
CA GLU A 94 12.99 -3.24 -18.52
C GLU A 94 12.23 -2.16 -19.33
N PRO A 95 11.55 -2.47 -20.45
CA PRO A 95 10.80 -1.47 -21.22
C PRO A 95 9.60 -0.87 -20.48
N PHE A 96 9.12 -1.54 -19.43
CA PHE A 96 7.88 -1.24 -18.73
C PHE A 96 8.09 -0.69 -17.31
N GLU A 97 9.33 -0.69 -16.80
CA GLU A 97 9.66 -0.26 -15.44
C GLU A 97 9.24 1.19 -15.15
N GLU A 98 9.42 2.11 -16.10
CA GLU A 98 9.04 3.52 -15.90
C GLU A 98 7.53 3.68 -15.71
N GLN A 99 6.73 2.95 -16.51
CA GLN A 99 5.28 2.99 -16.43
C GLN A 99 4.79 2.33 -15.14
N TYR A 100 5.40 1.20 -14.76
CA TYR A 100 5.14 0.54 -13.48
C TYR A 100 5.43 1.47 -12.29
N ALA A 101 6.60 2.12 -12.29
CA ALA A 101 7.01 3.06 -11.24
C ALA A 101 6.08 4.28 -11.14
N ALA A 102 5.46 4.70 -12.24
CA ALA A 102 4.47 5.78 -12.25
C ALA A 102 3.10 5.34 -11.72
N LEU A 103 2.63 4.14 -12.08
CA LEU A 103 1.32 3.62 -11.67
C LEU A 103 1.29 3.15 -10.22
N ARG A 104 2.32 2.42 -9.79
CA ARG A 104 2.37 1.74 -8.49
C ARG A 104 2.03 2.64 -7.29
N PRO A 105 2.65 3.83 -7.11
CA PRO A 105 2.39 4.67 -5.94
C PRO A 105 0.98 5.27 -5.93
N TRP A 106 0.37 5.44 -7.11
CA TRP A 106 -1.01 5.88 -7.18
C TRP A 106 -1.95 4.74 -6.75
N LEU A 107 -1.75 3.53 -7.29
CA LEU A 107 -2.56 2.36 -6.96
C LEU A 107 -2.49 2.01 -5.48
N GLN A 108 -1.30 2.02 -4.88
CA GLN A 108 -1.13 1.79 -3.44
C GLN A 108 -1.94 2.78 -2.58
N ARG A 109 -1.92 4.07 -2.94
CA ARG A 109 -2.64 5.11 -2.20
C ARG A 109 -4.15 4.96 -2.40
N ALA A 110 -4.62 4.85 -3.64
CA ALA A 110 -6.03 4.69 -3.95
C ALA A 110 -6.62 3.42 -3.33
N TYR A 111 -5.88 2.30 -3.38
CA TYR A 111 -6.30 1.04 -2.78
C TYR A 111 -6.48 1.17 -1.28
N SER A 112 -5.64 1.93 -0.56
CA SER A 112 -5.82 2.11 0.89
C SER A 112 -7.19 2.69 1.28
N HIS A 113 -7.82 3.46 0.38
CA HIS A 113 -9.17 4.01 0.55
C HIS A 113 -10.26 3.03 0.11
N LEU A 114 -10.02 2.24 -0.94
CA LEU A 114 -11.00 1.27 -1.45
C LEU A 114 -11.01 -0.06 -0.69
N ARG A 115 -9.89 -0.43 -0.08
CA ARG A 115 -9.68 -1.72 0.59
C ARG A 115 -10.77 -2.08 1.60
N PRO A 116 -11.24 -1.18 2.49
CA PRO A 116 -12.31 -1.50 3.43
C PRO A 116 -13.61 -2.00 2.76
N TYR A 117 -13.84 -1.58 1.52
CA TYR A 117 -15.02 -1.96 0.74
C TYR A 117 -14.74 -3.17 -0.16
N LEU A 118 -13.61 -3.19 -0.84
CA LEU A 118 -13.24 -4.26 -1.78
C LEU A 118 -12.93 -5.59 -1.09
N ILE A 119 -12.41 -5.57 0.13
CA ILE A 119 -11.95 -6.80 0.81
C ILE A 119 -13.09 -7.81 1.01
N ALA A 120 -14.32 -7.35 1.20
CA ALA A 120 -15.49 -8.22 1.33
C ALA A 120 -15.87 -8.94 0.02
N HIS A 121 -15.39 -8.44 -1.12
CA HIS A 121 -15.64 -9.01 -2.44
C HIS A 121 -14.46 -9.80 -3.00
N LEU A 122 -13.32 -9.76 -2.30
CA LEU A 122 -12.08 -10.40 -2.71
C LEU A 122 -11.98 -11.84 -2.21
N ASN A 123 -11.73 -12.77 -3.13
CA ASN A 123 -11.39 -14.14 -2.77
C ASN A 123 -9.92 -14.19 -2.30
N CYS A 124 -9.71 -14.31 -0.99
CA CYS A 124 -8.38 -14.40 -0.38
C CYS A 124 -7.75 -15.77 -0.66
N ASP A 125 -6.46 -15.80 -0.98
CA ASP A 125 -5.67 -17.01 -1.15
C ASP A 125 -4.40 -16.93 -0.27
N PRO A 126 -4.02 -18.02 0.43
CA PRO A 126 -2.80 -18.06 1.22
C PRO A 126 -1.52 -17.70 0.45
N SER A 127 -1.49 -17.87 -0.88
CA SER A 127 -0.36 -17.48 -1.73
C SER A 127 -0.08 -15.98 -1.63
N ASP A 128 -1.11 -15.13 -1.55
CA ASP A 128 -0.97 -13.68 -1.48
C ASP A 128 -0.39 -13.25 -0.14
N GLU A 129 -0.81 -13.90 0.95
CA GLU A 129 -0.27 -13.63 2.28
C GLU A 129 1.22 -13.97 2.34
N ALA A 130 1.61 -15.11 1.73
CA ALA A 130 2.99 -15.55 1.65
C ALA A 130 3.89 -14.55 0.90
N VAL A 131 3.39 -13.96 -0.20
CA VAL A 131 4.10 -12.91 -0.95
C VAL A 131 4.42 -11.73 -0.04
N GLY A 132 3.44 -11.21 0.70
CA GLY A 132 3.63 -10.10 1.62
C GLY A 132 4.62 -10.40 2.74
N LEU A 133 4.52 -11.59 3.33
CA LEU A 133 5.41 -12.02 4.41
C LEU A 133 6.86 -12.09 3.94
N GLN A 134 7.10 -12.54 2.71
CA GLN A 134 8.44 -12.64 2.12
C GLN A 134 9.00 -11.29 1.69
N THR A 135 8.16 -10.40 1.13
CA THR A 135 8.61 -9.16 0.50
C THR A 135 8.64 -7.97 1.47
N ILE A 136 7.61 -7.81 2.30
CA ILE A 136 7.43 -6.62 3.17
C ILE A 136 7.24 -6.96 4.65
N GLY A 137 7.33 -8.24 5.01
CA GLY A 137 7.26 -8.72 6.40
C GLY A 137 5.87 -8.64 7.05
N LYS A 138 4.81 -8.50 6.25
CA LYS A 138 3.41 -8.52 6.72
C LYS A 138 2.51 -9.24 5.71
N PRO A 139 1.43 -9.91 6.13
CA PRO A 139 0.50 -10.52 5.18
C PRO A 139 -0.11 -9.45 4.27
N THR A 140 -0.34 -9.84 3.01
CA THR A 140 -0.97 -9.02 1.97
C THR A 140 -2.17 -9.72 1.37
N ASP A 141 -3.12 -8.94 0.88
CA ASP A 141 -4.17 -9.44 -0.01
C ASP A 141 -3.71 -9.46 -1.48
N ALA A 142 -4.56 -10.00 -2.38
CA ALA A 142 -4.23 -10.14 -3.81
C ALA A 142 -3.89 -8.81 -4.50
N PHE A 143 -4.51 -7.69 -4.11
CA PHE A 143 -4.14 -6.38 -4.67
C PHE A 143 -2.77 -5.97 -4.16
N GLU A 144 -2.59 -5.99 -2.84
CA GLU A 144 -1.32 -5.62 -2.22
C GLU A 144 -0.15 -6.44 -2.77
N ALA A 145 -0.34 -7.73 -3.02
CA ALA A 145 0.66 -8.62 -3.61
C ALA A 145 1.06 -8.26 -5.06
N LEU A 146 0.20 -7.58 -5.84
CA LEU A 146 0.52 -7.14 -7.20
C LEU A 146 1.40 -5.87 -7.23
N PHE A 147 1.37 -5.06 -6.17
CA PHE A 147 2.08 -3.78 -6.15
C PHE A 147 2.99 -3.61 -4.93
N CYS A 148 3.30 -4.67 -4.17
CA CYS A 148 4.23 -4.60 -3.04
C CYS A 148 5.71 -4.54 -3.46
N PHE A 149 6.04 -4.97 -4.67
CA PHE A 149 7.41 -4.98 -5.21
C PHE A 149 7.85 -3.60 -5.71
N GLU A 150 9.12 -3.26 -5.58
CA GLU A 150 9.63 -1.95 -6.00
C GLU A 150 9.75 -1.82 -7.51
N THR A 151 10.07 -2.94 -8.17
CA THR A 151 10.23 -3.02 -9.62
C THR A 151 9.32 -4.09 -10.23
N LEU A 152 8.98 -3.93 -11.49
CA LEU A 152 8.18 -4.91 -12.22
C LEU A 152 8.94 -6.22 -12.40
N GLY A 153 10.25 -6.14 -12.64
CA GLY A 153 11.12 -7.31 -12.75
C GLY A 153 11.20 -8.12 -11.45
N GLU A 154 11.09 -7.51 -10.27
CA GLU A 154 10.97 -8.24 -9.01
C GLU A 154 9.64 -8.96 -8.88
N LEU A 155 8.53 -8.30 -9.25
CA LEU A 155 7.20 -8.91 -9.24
C LEU A 155 7.16 -10.17 -10.11
N ILE A 156 7.68 -10.09 -11.35
CA ILE A 156 7.68 -11.21 -12.29
C ILE A 156 8.60 -12.34 -11.80
N ARG A 157 9.78 -12.04 -11.28
CA ARG A 157 10.70 -13.06 -10.74
C ARG A 157 10.18 -13.73 -9.47
N ALA A 158 9.40 -13.01 -8.68
CA ALA A 158 8.73 -13.55 -7.50
C ALA A 158 7.49 -14.38 -7.85
N ASP A 159 7.03 -14.34 -9.10
CA ASP A 159 5.92 -15.16 -9.53
C ASP A 159 6.27 -16.64 -9.50
N GLN A 160 5.38 -17.43 -8.91
CA GLN A 160 5.44 -18.88 -8.88
C GLN A 160 4.33 -19.50 -9.74
N GLY A 161 3.89 -18.78 -10.78
CA GLY A 161 2.80 -19.16 -11.68
C GLY A 161 1.40 -18.75 -11.20
N ASP A 162 1.29 -17.84 -10.24
CA ASP A 162 0.02 -17.39 -9.65
C ASP A 162 -0.37 -15.97 -10.08
N LEU A 163 0.47 -15.28 -10.85
CA LEU A 163 0.26 -13.88 -11.24
C LEU A 163 -1.07 -13.66 -11.98
N ILE A 164 -1.38 -14.51 -12.97
CA ILE A 164 -2.64 -14.45 -13.72
C ILE A 164 -3.84 -14.76 -12.81
N GLY A 165 -3.72 -15.78 -11.96
CA GLY A 165 -4.77 -16.13 -11.00
C GLY A 165 -5.07 -14.97 -10.04
N ARG A 166 -4.02 -14.28 -9.58
CA ARG A 166 -4.13 -13.08 -8.74
C ARG A 166 -4.84 -11.94 -9.47
N ILE A 167 -4.45 -11.65 -10.71
CA ILE A 167 -5.08 -10.61 -11.56
C ILE A 167 -6.58 -10.88 -11.78
N GLU A 168 -6.95 -12.13 -12.04
CA GLU A 168 -8.36 -12.50 -12.25
C GLU A 168 -9.19 -12.41 -10.96
N ARG A 169 -8.60 -12.75 -9.80
CA ARG A 169 -9.26 -12.60 -8.50
C ARG A 169 -9.50 -11.13 -8.14
N THR A 170 -8.52 -10.26 -8.38
CA THR A 170 -8.66 -8.81 -8.16
C THR A 170 -9.64 -8.18 -9.15
N ARG A 171 -9.62 -8.54 -10.44
CA ARG A 171 -10.64 -8.12 -11.43
C ARG A 171 -12.05 -8.51 -10.99
N SER A 172 -12.23 -9.77 -10.59
CA SER A 172 -13.51 -10.28 -10.09
C SER A 172 -14.01 -9.49 -8.89
N ALA A 173 -13.12 -9.09 -7.96
CA ALA A 173 -13.47 -8.27 -6.82
C ALA A 173 -13.95 -6.87 -7.24
N LEU A 174 -13.27 -6.24 -8.20
CA LEU A 174 -13.68 -4.93 -8.76
C LEU A 174 -15.07 -5.02 -9.39
N TYR A 175 -15.35 -6.05 -10.18
CA TYR A 175 -16.67 -6.23 -10.80
C TYR A 175 -17.77 -6.45 -9.78
N ARG A 176 -17.57 -7.36 -8.81
CA ARG A 176 -18.55 -7.62 -7.75
C ARG A 176 -18.88 -6.37 -6.95
N TYR A 177 -17.86 -5.55 -6.66
CA TYR A 177 -18.07 -4.32 -5.94
C TYR A 177 -18.73 -3.23 -6.79
N ALA A 178 -18.37 -3.12 -8.07
CA ALA A 178 -19.04 -2.23 -9.00
C ALA A 178 -20.53 -2.57 -9.15
N ASP A 179 -20.86 -3.86 -9.24
CA ASP A 179 -22.25 -4.34 -9.31
C ASP A 179 -23.00 -4.05 -8.01
N TYR A 180 -22.36 -4.25 -6.85
CA TYR A 180 -22.90 -3.85 -5.55
C TYR A 180 -23.25 -2.35 -5.53
N LEU A 181 -22.33 -1.47 -5.94
CA LEU A 181 -22.58 -0.03 -5.93
C LEU A 181 -23.72 0.40 -6.86
N ARG A 182 -23.98 -0.33 -7.96
CA ARG A 182 -25.12 -0.06 -8.86
C ARG A 182 -26.46 -0.31 -8.16
N GLN A 183 -26.56 -1.36 -7.35
CA GLN A 183 -27.79 -1.74 -6.64
C GLN A 183 -28.23 -0.71 -5.59
N TRP A 184 -27.33 0.15 -5.12
CA TRP A 184 -27.62 1.18 -4.12
C TRP A 184 -28.10 2.52 -4.72
N LEU A 185 -28.12 2.64 -6.04
CA LEU A 185 -28.54 3.85 -6.76
C LEU A 185 -29.85 3.67 -7.54
N GLU A 186 -30.40 2.46 -7.53
CA GLU A 186 -31.76 2.14 -7.98
C GLU A 186 -32.76 2.31 -6.83
#